data_AF-A0A3E2MXQ4-F1
#
_entry.id   AF-A0A3E2MXQ4-F1
#
_cell.length_a   1.000
_cell.length_b   1.000
_cell.length_c   1.000
_cell.angle_alpha   90.00
_cell.angle_beta   90.00
_cell.angle_gamma   90.00
#
_symmetry.space_group_name_H-M   'P 1'
#
loop_
_entity.id
_entity.type
_entity.pdbx_description
1 polymer ?
#
loop_
_entity_poly.entity_id
_entity_poly.type
_entity_poly.pdbx_seq_one_letter_code
_entity_poly.pdbx_strand_id
1 'polypeptide(L)'
;MFPANVLKVLIATPGDTGDEVDAIIKSIHSWNGRRAEAEGVILLPRHWKSDAVPLVNPDGAQSVIDSQLVDSSDIVVAVFDSRLGQATEDAVSGTAHEIERTTEAGKPVHVYGADERICDI
;
A
#
# COMPACT_ATOMS: atom_id res chain seq x y z
N MET A 1 4.17 0.10 -30.05
CA MET A 1 3.28 -0.66 -29.15
C MET A 1 4.17 -1.37 -28.16
N PHE A 2 3.93 -1.22 -26.86
CA PHE A 2 4.77 -1.75 -25.80
C PHE A 2 4.02 -2.84 -25.02
N PRO A 3 4.33 -4.15 -25.23
CA PRO A 3 3.77 -5.22 -24.41
C PRO A 3 4.52 -5.30 -23.07
N ALA A 4 3.79 -5.39 -21.96
CA ALA A 4 4.36 -5.42 -20.62
C ALA A 4 3.59 -6.36 -19.68
N ASN A 5 4.30 -6.97 -18.73
CA ASN A 5 3.69 -7.59 -17.56
C ASN A 5 3.31 -6.50 -16.57
N VAL A 6 2.12 -6.60 -15.98
CA VAL A 6 1.64 -5.63 -14.99
C VAL A 6 1.72 -6.25 -13.60
N LEU A 7 2.46 -5.61 -12.70
CA LEU A 7 2.51 -5.97 -11.28
C LEU A 7 1.67 -4.99 -10.48
N LYS A 8 0.68 -5.49 -9.76
CA LYS A 8 -0.18 -4.68 -8.87
C LYS A 8 0.55 -4.43 -7.56
N VAL A 9 0.81 -3.16 -7.28
CA VAL A 9 1.48 -2.71 -6.07
C VAL A 9 0.45 -2.10 -5.13
N LEU A 10 0.09 -2.82 -4.08
CA LEU A 10 -0.77 -2.29 -3.03
C LEU A 10 0.03 -1.35 -2.13
N ILE A 11 -0.51 -0.17 -1.90
CA ILE A 11 -0.01 0.81 -0.96
C ILE A 11 -0.84 0.68 0.31
N ALA A 12 -0.23 0.13 1.36
CA ALA A 12 -0.82 -0.05 2.67
C ALA A 12 -0.36 1.08 3.59
N THR A 13 -1.30 1.85 4.12
CA THR A 13 -0.99 2.93 5.07
C THR A 13 -2.08 3.01 6.15
N PRO A 14 -1.72 3.27 7.42
CA PRO A 14 -2.71 3.61 8.44
C PRO A 14 -3.35 4.97 8.09
N GLY A 15 -4.58 5.21 8.56
CA GLY A 15 -5.40 6.36 8.12
C GLY A 15 -4.69 7.74 8.02
N ASP A 16 -5.17 8.55 7.07
CA ASP A 16 -4.79 9.95 6.77
C ASP A 16 -3.32 10.30 6.40
N THR A 17 -2.60 9.36 5.80
CA THR A 17 -1.29 9.60 5.14
C THR A 17 -1.43 9.89 3.64
N GLY A 18 -2.00 11.06 3.30
CA GLY A 18 -2.17 11.48 1.91
C GLY A 18 -0.84 11.73 1.19
N ASP A 19 0.07 12.43 1.86
CA ASP A 19 1.36 12.85 1.27
C ASP A 19 2.28 11.66 0.97
N GLU A 20 2.29 10.63 1.83
CA GLU A 20 3.05 9.41 1.64
C GLU A 20 2.52 8.60 0.46
N VAL A 21 1.20 8.45 0.35
CA VAL A 21 0.55 7.75 -0.77
C VAL A 21 0.90 8.47 -2.08
N ASP A 22 0.79 9.80 -2.11
CA ASP A 22 1.14 10.60 -3.28
C ASP A 22 2.63 10.49 -3.65
N ALA A 23 3.52 10.47 -2.66
CA ALA A 23 4.95 10.28 -2.87
C ALA A 23 5.26 8.90 -3.49
N ILE A 24 4.59 7.84 -3.02
CA ILE A 24 4.75 6.49 -3.58
C ILE A 24 4.21 6.43 -5.01
N ILE A 25 3.00 6.95 -5.27
CA ILE A 25 2.40 6.97 -6.61
C ILE A 25 3.31 7.72 -7.58
N LYS A 26 3.83 8.88 -7.17
CA LYS A 26 4.77 9.68 -7.97
C LYS A 26 6.06 8.93 -8.27
N SER A 27 6.58 8.18 -7.29
CA SER A 27 7.79 7.36 -7.44
C SER A 27 7.56 6.21 -8.42
N ILE A 28 6.44 5.50 -8.30
CA ILE A 28 6.02 4.44 -9.23
C ILE A 28 5.89 5.00 -10.65
N HIS A 29 5.22 6.14 -10.82
CA HIS A 29 5.08 6.81 -12.11
C HIS A 29 6.44 7.16 -12.71
N SER A 30 7.35 7.72 -11.90
CA SER A 30 8.71 8.04 -12.35
C SER A 30 9.51 6.79 -12.72
N TRP A 31 9.33 5.67 -12.02
CA TRP A 31 9.99 4.42 -12.34
C TRP A 31 9.47 3.86 -13.67
N ASN A 32 8.14 3.79 -13.84
CA ASN A 32 7.51 3.32 -15.07
C ASN A 32 8.00 4.12 -16.28
N GLY A 33 8.01 5.46 -16.19
CA GLY A 33 8.47 6.32 -17.29
C GLY A 33 9.95 6.14 -17.66
N ARG A 34 10.80 5.64 -16.76
CA ARG A 34 12.23 5.42 -17.00
C ARG A 34 12.58 3.99 -17.38
N ARG A 35 11.81 3.01 -16.91
CA ARG A 35 12.21 1.59 -16.92
C ARG A 35 11.23 0.68 -17.61
N ALA A 36 9.96 1.05 -17.73
CA ALA A 36 8.93 0.09 -18.12
C ALA A 36 9.25 -0.60 -19.45
N GLU A 37 9.59 0.16 -20.50
CA GLU A 37 9.91 -0.41 -21.81
C GLU A 37 11.14 -1.32 -21.80
N ALA A 38 12.18 -0.93 -21.05
CA ALA A 38 13.42 -1.70 -20.96
C ALA A 38 13.22 -3.01 -20.18
N GLU A 39 12.39 -2.99 -19.13
CA GLU A 39 12.16 -4.14 -18.26
C GLU A 39 10.97 -5.00 -18.72
N GLY A 40 10.12 -4.51 -19.62
CA GLY A 40 8.88 -5.19 -19.98
C GLY A 40 7.86 -5.25 -18.83
N VAL A 41 7.92 -4.32 -17.88
CA VAL A 41 7.13 -4.34 -16.64
C VAL A 41 6.49 -2.99 -16.36
N ILE A 42 5.23 -2.99 -15.93
CA ILE A 42 4.52 -1.83 -15.40
C ILE A 42 4.14 -2.11 -13.95
N LEU A 43 4.47 -1.17 -13.06
CA LEU A 43 3.96 -1.15 -11.70
C LEU A 43 2.64 -0.39 -11.67
N LEU A 44 1.55 -1.07 -11.31
CA LEU A 44 0.22 -0.48 -11.18
C LEU A 44 -0.05 -0.19 -9.70
N PRO A 45 -0.02 1.08 -9.25
CA PRO A 45 -0.32 1.42 -7.87
C PRO A 45 -1.80 1.16 -7.57
N ARG A 46 -2.08 0.61 -6.39
CA ARG A 46 -3.41 0.32 -5.87
C ARG A 46 -3.53 0.85 -4.45
N HIS A 47 -4.61 1.54 -4.14
CA HIS A 47 -4.87 2.08 -2.82
C HIS A 47 -6.36 1.96 -2.47
N TRP A 48 -6.69 1.66 -1.22
CA TRP A 48 -8.06 1.36 -0.81
C TRP A 48 -9.05 2.52 -1.07
N LYS A 49 -8.62 3.78 -0.89
CA LYS A 49 -9.50 4.95 -1.13
C LYS A 49 -9.94 5.07 -2.59
N SER A 50 -9.10 4.65 -3.54
CA SER A 50 -9.35 4.78 -4.99
C SER A 50 -9.85 3.51 -5.64
N ASP A 51 -9.45 2.35 -5.11
CA ASP A 51 -9.57 1.07 -5.82
C ASP A 51 -10.46 0.04 -5.12
N ALA A 52 -10.92 0.32 -3.89
CA ALA A 52 -11.90 -0.52 -3.23
C ALA A 52 -13.33 -0.11 -3.62
N VAL A 53 -14.16 -1.08 -3.97
CA VAL A 53 -15.60 -0.90 -4.15
C VAL A 53 -16.27 -1.16 -2.79
N PRO A 54 -17.01 -0.19 -2.23
CA PRO A 54 -17.74 -0.40 -0.98
C PRO A 54 -18.75 -1.53 -1.14
N LEU A 55 -18.60 -2.59 -0.37
CA LEU A 55 -19.56 -3.69 -0.31
C LEU A 55 -20.00 -3.87 1.15
N VAL A 56 -21.28 -4.18 1.35
CA VAL A 56 -21.76 -4.62 2.67
C VAL A 56 -21.32 -6.07 2.83
N ASN A 57 -20.37 -6.31 3.74
CA ASN A 57 -19.91 -7.63 4.09
C ASN A 57 -20.26 -7.92 5.57
N PRO A 58 -20.87 -9.07 5.89
CA PRO A 58 -21.12 -9.49 7.27
C PRO A 58 -19.87 -9.48 8.16
N ASP A 59 -18.70 -9.70 7.56
CA ASP A 59 -17.41 -9.78 8.22
C ASP A 59 -16.72 -8.40 8.37
N GLY A 60 -17.40 -7.31 7.99
CA GLY A 60 -16.91 -5.93 8.15
C GLY A 60 -16.23 -5.33 6.91
N ALA A 61 -15.82 -4.06 7.00
CA ALA A 61 -15.24 -3.33 5.86
C ALA A 61 -13.82 -3.81 5.48
N GLN A 62 -13.05 -4.33 6.45
CA GLN A 62 -11.69 -4.82 6.21
C GLN A 62 -11.67 -6.07 5.31
N SER A 63 -12.60 -7.02 5.50
CA SER A 63 -12.66 -8.23 4.66
C SER A 63 -12.94 -7.92 3.17
N VAL A 64 -13.58 -6.79 2.90
CA VAL A 64 -13.80 -6.28 1.53
C VAL A 64 -12.49 -5.75 0.92
N ILE A 65 -11.70 -5.00 1.70
CA ILE A 65 -10.40 -4.49 1.26
C ILE A 65 -9.45 -5.66 1.00
N ASP A 66 -9.42 -6.64 1.91
CA ASP A 66 -8.56 -7.81 1.79
C ASP A 66 -8.82 -8.59 0.49
N SER A 67 -10.08 -8.97 0.26
CA SER A 67 -10.48 -9.76 -0.91
C SER A 67 -10.28 -9.01 -2.23
N GLN A 68 -10.45 -7.69 -2.24
CA GLN A 68 -10.33 -6.90 -3.46
C GLN A 68 -8.89 -6.49 -3.78
N LEU A 69 -8.09 -6.17 -2.76
CA LEU A 69 -6.82 -5.47 -2.94
C LEU A 69 -5.62 -6.28 -2.45
N VAL A 70 -5.69 -6.90 -1.27
CA VAL A 70 -4.58 -7.69 -0.72
C VAL A 70 -4.42 -8.99 -1.49
N ASP A 71 -5.50 -9.74 -1.69
CA ASP A 71 -5.45 -11.03 -2.37
C ASP A 71 -5.04 -10.89 -3.84
N SER A 72 -5.40 -9.77 -4.47
CA SER A 72 -5.11 -9.51 -5.88
C SER A 72 -3.80 -8.76 -6.16
N SER A 73 -3.04 -8.35 -5.14
CA SER A 73 -1.75 -7.67 -5.30
C SER A 73 -0.59 -8.64 -5.53
N ASP A 74 0.44 -8.17 -6.24
CA ASP A 74 1.70 -8.90 -6.44
C ASP A 74 2.78 -8.41 -5.45
N ILE A 75 2.70 -7.14 -5.05
CA ILE A 75 3.63 -6.46 -4.15
C ILE A 75 2.83 -5.61 -3.15
N VAL A 76 3.28 -5.55 -1.90
CA VAL A 76 2.75 -4.62 -0.89
C VAL A 76 3.84 -3.70 -0.37
N VAL A 77 3.56 -2.40 -0.41
CA VAL A 77 4.37 -1.33 0.16
C VAL A 77 3.61 -0.76 1.35
N ALA A 78 4.12 -1.00 2.56
CA ALA A 78 3.54 -0.49 3.78
C ALA A 78 4.33 0.71 4.31
N VAL A 79 3.65 1.82 4.58
CA VAL A 79 4.27 3.04 5.14
C VAL A 79 3.62 3.42 6.45
N PHE A 80 4.44 3.79 7.43
CA PHE A 80 4.03 4.23 8.76
C PHE A 80 4.57 5.64 9.05
N ASP A 81 3.72 6.52 9.58
CA ASP A 81 4.13 7.80 10.19
C ASP A 81 4.77 7.55 11.57
N SER A 82 5.63 8.47 12.01
CA SER A 82 6.25 8.60 13.33
C SER A 82 5.27 8.50 14.52
N ARG A 83 3.96 8.66 14.27
CA ARG A 83 2.85 8.44 15.20
C ARG A 83 2.51 6.98 15.49
N LEU A 84 3.46 6.06 15.30
CA LEU A 84 3.52 4.83 16.11
C LEU A 84 3.63 5.11 17.64
N GLY A 85 3.58 6.38 18.09
CA GLY A 85 3.67 6.82 19.48
C GLY A 85 2.36 6.97 20.28
N GLN A 86 1.18 6.87 19.67
CA GLN A 86 -0.07 6.62 20.40
C GLN A 86 -0.84 5.50 19.72
N ALA A 87 -0.50 4.28 20.07
CA ALA A 87 -1.29 3.10 19.77
C ALA A 87 -2.69 3.28 20.38
N THR A 88 -3.66 3.75 19.59
CA THR A 88 -5.02 3.24 19.74
C THR A 88 -5.02 1.84 19.16
N GLU A 89 -5.51 0.86 19.93
CA GLU A 89 -5.64 -0.55 19.54
C GLU A 89 -6.27 -0.70 18.13
N ASP A 90 -7.10 0.26 17.72
CA ASP A 90 -7.82 0.27 16.44
C ASP A 90 -6.97 0.69 15.22
N ALA A 91 -5.97 1.57 15.36
CA ALA A 91 -5.17 2.06 14.22
C ALA A 91 -4.02 1.11 13.85
N VAL A 92 -3.51 0.39 14.85
CA VAL A 92 -2.50 -0.67 14.68
C VAL A 92 -3.12 -1.91 14.02
N SER A 93 -4.41 -2.19 14.23
CA SER A 93 -5.01 -3.45 13.80
C SER A 93 -5.17 -3.57 12.27
N GLY A 94 -5.47 -2.49 11.54
CA GLY A 94 -5.67 -2.56 10.09
C GLY A 94 -4.40 -2.82 9.27
N THR A 95 -3.38 -1.96 9.39
CA THR A 95 -2.15 -2.08 8.59
C THR A 95 -1.27 -3.25 9.06
N ALA A 96 -1.25 -3.56 10.37
CA ALA A 96 -0.53 -4.75 10.85
C ALA A 96 -1.17 -6.04 10.35
N HIS A 97 -2.51 -6.11 10.31
CA HIS A 97 -3.23 -7.25 9.74
C HIS A 97 -2.93 -7.42 8.24
N GLU A 98 -2.90 -6.33 7.46
CA GLU A 98 -2.54 -6.36 6.04
C GLU A 98 -1.11 -6.89 5.81
N ILE A 99 -0.15 -6.48 6.65
CA ILE A 99 1.24 -6.97 6.59
C ILE A 99 1.33 -8.45 6.95
N GLU A 100 0.71 -8.85 8.07
CA GLU A 100 0.72 -10.24 8.54
C GLU A 100 0.13 -11.15 7.47
N ARG A 101 -1.05 -10.82 6.95
CA ARG A 101 -1.73 -11.59 5.92
C ARG A 101 -0.96 -11.63 4.60
N THR A 102 -0.33 -10.52 4.20
CA THR A 102 0.53 -10.51 3.01
C THR A 102 1.77 -11.39 3.18
N THR A 103 2.35 -11.37 4.39
CA THR A 103 3.50 -12.21 4.77
C THR A 103 3.10 -13.69 4.78
N GLU A 104 1.93 -14.03 5.33
CA GLU A 104 1.35 -15.37 5.31
C GLU A 104 1.05 -15.85 3.89
N ALA A 105 0.63 -14.95 3.00
CA ALA A 105 0.43 -15.25 1.58
C ALA A 105 1.75 -15.41 0.80
N GLY A 106 2.92 -15.26 1.44
CA GLY A 106 4.24 -15.41 0.83
C GLY A 106 4.59 -14.31 -0.17
N LYS A 107 3.87 -13.17 -0.13
CA LYS A 107 4.07 -12.07 -1.06
C LYS A 107 5.17 -11.12 -0.55
N PRO A 108 5.94 -10.47 -1.44
CA PRO A 108 6.93 -9.49 -1.03
C PRO A 108 6.31 -8.29 -0.30
N VAL A 109 6.73 -8.06 0.94
CA VAL A 109 6.33 -6.90 1.77
C VAL A 109 7.53 -5.99 2.00
N HIS A 110 7.35 -4.70 1.71
CA HIS A 110 8.37 -3.67 1.94
C HIS A 110 7.81 -2.66 2.94
N VAL A 111 8.45 -2.55 4.12
CA VAL A 111 8.00 -1.69 5.22
C VAL A 111 8.92 -0.48 5.34
N TYR A 112 8.33 0.72 5.36
CA TYR A 112 9.05 1.99 5.51
C TYR A 112 8.45 2.80 6.67
N GLY A 113 9.32 3.44 7.47
CA GLY A 113 8.92 4.45 8.45
C GLY A 113 9.27 5.85 7.93
N ALA A 114 8.34 6.80 8.04
CA ALA A 114 8.60 8.21 7.79
C ALA A 114 9.37 8.81 8.98
N ASP A 115 10.62 9.23 8.75
CA ASP A 115 11.40 10.00 9.72
C ASP A 115 11.09 11.48 9.50
N GLU A 116 10.03 11.97 10.14
CA GLU A 116 9.81 13.40 10.28
C GLU A 116 10.71 13.89 11.43
N ARG A 117 11.80 14.59 11.11
CA ARG A 117 12.49 15.39 12.14
C ARG A 117 11.48 16.42 12.64
N ILE A 118 10.99 16.23 13.87
CA ILE A 118 10.32 17.28 14.63
C ILE A 118 11.27 18.48 14.63
N CYS A 119 10.95 19.48 13.81
CA CYS A 119 11.58 20.77 13.91
C CYS A 119 11.02 21.43 15.18
N ASP A 120 11.93 21.77 16.09
CA ASP A 120 11.83 22.71 17.20
C ASP A 120 10.89 22.38 18.38
N ILE A 121 11.47 21.78 19.43
CA ILE A 121 11.31 22.22 20.84
C ILE A 121 12.69 22.17 21.53
#